data_AF-A0A6I3LEX4-F1
#
_entry.id   AF-A0A6I3LEX4-F1
#
_cell.length_a   1.000
_cell.length_b   1.000
_cell.length_c   1.000
_cell.angle_alpha   90.00
_cell.angle_beta   90.00
_cell.angle_gamma   90.00
#
_symmetry.space_group_name_H-M   'P 1'
#
loop_
_entity.id
_entity.type
_entity.pdbx_description
1 polymer ?
#
loop_
_entity_poly.entity_id
_entity_poly.type
_entity_poly.pdbx_seq_one_letter_code
_entity_poly.pdbx_strand_id
1 'polypeptide(L)'
;MSVEKQPNAVAYARRVESRAHVRLSEIEEHIANEALDGRSPTRRAHNLRIVAAILSIFTFGAFATIGPQGAIPGIMGSTGLSSAPMDDDVRDVLMPLSFAMGIVGLTLFFLAWVRGGRSRDHMAIIGSVIALLTGAGILNWYFSGEGEGLLSFVLACLTIVLAIVVLISHAVFSQGPPVEIARHHQVANTLRALPEDEQSRALDVRAQALQVLRDRGFIDQTTQARALDLPLGDLWTMRRTRRGKIRA
;
A
#
# COMPACT_ATOMS: atom_id res chain seq x y z
N MET A 1 5.21 -18.97 -35.50
CA MET A 1 5.28 -17.52 -35.28
C MET A 1 4.96 -17.26 -33.82
N SER A 2 5.96 -17.07 -32.97
CA SER A 2 5.75 -16.60 -31.60
C SER A 2 5.26 -15.15 -31.68
N VAL A 3 4.06 -14.89 -31.16
CA VAL A 3 3.56 -13.52 -31.01
C VAL A 3 4.56 -12.79 -30.12
N GLU A 4 5.29 -11.82 -30.69
CA GLU A 4 6.26 -11.02 -29.95
C GLU A 4 5.51 -10.28 -28.85
N LYS A 5 5.78 -10.68 -27.60
CA LYS A 5 5.06 -10.16 -26.44
C LYS A 5 5.45 -8.70 -26.28
N GLN A 6 4.47 -7.80 -26.43
CA GLN A 6 4.71 -6.38 -26.27
C GLN A 6 5.25 -6.07 -24.86
N PRO A 7 6.30 -5.23 -24.73
CA PRO A 7 6.85 -4.85 -23.44
C PRO A 7 5.80 -4.24 -22.52
N ASN A 8 5.83 -4.58 -21.23
CA ASN A 8 4.81 -4.19 -20.26
C ASN A 8 4.73 -2.67 -20.10
N ALA A 9 5.87 -1.98 -20.20
CA ALA A 9 5.96 -0.53 -20.10
C ALA A 9 5.22 0.19 -21.24
N VAL A 10 5.28 -0.36 -22.46
CA VAL A 10 4.54 0.18 -23.61
C VAL A 10 3.06 -0.12 -23.48
N ALA A 11 2.69 -1.31 -22.99
CA ALA A 11 1.31 -1.65 -22.69
C ALA A 11 0.71 -0.76 -21.59
N TYR A 12 1.50 -0.36 -20.59
CA TYR A 12 1.11 0.66 -19.60
C TYR A 12 0.85 2.01 -20.28
N ALA A 13 1.79 2.52 -21.07
CA ALA A 13 1.66 3.80 -21.77
C ALA A 13 0.41 3.87 -22.67
N ARG A 14 0.00 2.74 -23.26
CA ARG A 14 -1.24 2.60 -24.04
C ARG A 14 -2.51 2.53 -23.20
N ARG A 15 -2.44 2.04 -21.96
CA ARG A 15 -3.59 1.90 -21.05
C ARG A 15 -3.89 3.13 -20.20
N VAL A 16 -2.94 4.05 -20.03
CA VAL A 16 -3.22 5.30 -19.29
C VAL A 16 -4.40 6.04 -19.94
N GLU A 17 -5.39 6.44 -19.16
CA GLU A 17 -6.61 7.07 -19.68
C GLU A 17 -6.53 8.60 -19.69
N SER A 18 -5.72 9.19 -18.81
CA SER A 18 -5.65 10.64 -18.67
C SER A 18 -4.27 11.15 -18.27
N ARG A 19 -3.98 12.41 -18.62
CA ARG A 19 -2.78 13.14 -18.18
C ARG A 19 -2.59 13.10 -16.67
N ALA A 20 -3.69 13.12 -15.90
CA ALA A 20 -3.65 13.17 -14.45
C ALA A 20 -3.00 11.90 -13.85
N HIS A 21 -3.19 10.75 -14.49
CA HIS A 21 -2.73 9.44 -14.04
C HIS A 21 -1.34 9.05 -14.54
N VAL A 22 -0.71 9.83 -15.42
CA VAL A 22 0.65 9.54 -15.89
C VAL A 22 1.65 9.64 -14.74
N ARG A 23 2.31 8.52 -14.47
CA ARG A 23 3.45 8.43 -13.55
C ARG A 23 4.64 7.87 -14.30
N LEU A 24 5.58 8.73 -14.68
CA LEU A 24 6.75 8.33 -15.48
C LEU A 24 7.60 7.27 -14.77
N SER A 25 7.63 7.28 -13.44
CA SER A 25 8.28 6.23 -12.65
C SER A 25 7.70 4.83 -12.85
N GLU A 26 6.41 4.70 -13.20
CA GLU A 26 5.77 3.39 -13.44
C GLU A 26 6.30 2.73 -14.71
N ILE A 27 6.80 3.51 -15.68
CA ILE A 27 7.47 2.99 -16.89
C ILE A 27 8.72 2.19 -16.49
N GLU A 28 9.61 2.79 -15.71
CA GLU A 28 10.84 2.14 -15.24
C GLU A 28 10.55 1.00 -14.28
N GLU A 29 9.46 1.08 -13.50
CA GLU A 29 9.03 -0.04 -12.68
C GLU A 29 8.58 -1.24 -13.53
N HIS A 30 7.84 -1.00 -14.61
CA HIS A 30 7.46 -2.05 -15.55
C HIS A 30 8.67 -2.66 -16.26
N ILE A 31 9.64 -1.83 -16.65
CA ILE A 31 10.91 -2.31 -17.25
C ILE A 31 11.69 -3.18 -16.25
N ALA A 32 11.87 -2.72 -15.02
CA ALA A 32 12.59 -3.47 -13.99
C ALA A 32 11.91 -4.79 -13.64
N ASN A 33 10.57 -4.81 -13.60
CA ASN A 33 9.81 -6.03 -13.33
C ASN A 33 9.89 -7.05 -14.49
N GLU A 34 10.03 -6.57 -15.73
CA GLU A 34 10.20 -7.40 -16.92
C GLU A 34 11.61 -7.97 -17.01
N ALA A 35 12.65 -7.16 -16.73
CA ALA A 35 14.04 -7.60 -16.68
C ALA A 35 14.29 -8.66 -15.59
N LEU A 36 13.57 -8.58 -14.47
CA LEU A 36 13.72 -9.52 -13.35
C LEU A 36 12.82 -10.77 -13.42
N ASP A 37 12.11 -11.00 -14.53
CA ASP A 37 11.23 -12.17 -14.74
C ASP A 37 10.29 -12.49 -13.55
N GLY A 38 9.76 -11.44 -12.91
CA GLY A 38 8.87 -11.59 -11.75
C GLY A 38 9.52 -12.03 -10.43
N ARG A 39 10.86 -12.20 -10.39
CA ARG A 39 11.61 -12.43 -9.14
C ARG A 39 11.87 -11.16 -8.34
N SER A 40 11.27 -10.03 -8.76
CA SER A 40 11.60 -8.74 -8.17
C SER A 40 11.27 -8.69 -6.66
N PRO A 41 12.26 -8.42 -5.80
CA PRO A 41 12.03 -8.30 -4.36
C PRO A 41 11.05 -7.16 -4.03
N THR A 42 10.95 -6.16 -4.92
CA THR A 42 10.00 -5.05 -4.86
C THR A 42 8.54 -5.52 -4.92
N ARG A 43 8.19 -6.46 -5.81
CA ARG A 43 6.82 -6.96 -5.94
C ARG A 43 6.40 -7.78 -4.72
N ARG A 44 7.32 -8.61 -4.18
CA ARG A 44 7.07 -9.35 -2.93
C ARG A 44 6.84 -8.41 -1.75
N ALA A 45 7.68 -7.37 -1.60
CA ALA A 45 7.54 -6.38 -0.54
C ALA A 45 6.23 -5.58 -0.66
N HIS A 46 5.83 -5.23 -1.88
CA HIS A 46 4.56 -4.54 -2.13
C HIS A 46 3.35 -5.41 -1.81
N ASN A 47 3.34 -6.66 -2.27
CA ASN A 47 2.26 -7.62 -1.97
C ASN A 47 2.15 -7.87 -0.47
N LEU A 48 3.28 -8.00 0.24
CA LEU A 48 3.28 -8.20 1.69
C LEU A 48 2.64 -7.01 2.41
N ARG A 49 2.90 -5.77 1.97
CA ARG A 49 2.26 -4.57 2.53
C ARG A 49 0.75 -4.53 2.27
N ILE A 50 0.31 -4.92 1.07
CA ILE A 50 -1.13 -5.01 0.76
C ILE A 50 -1.80 -6.05 1.65
N VAL A 51 -1.19 -7.24 1.78
CA VAL A 51 -1.70 -8.29 2.67
C VAL A 51 -1.74 -7.81 4.11
N ALA A 52 -0.68 -7.18 4.61
CA ALA A 52 -0.63 -6.60 5.95
C ALA A 52 -1.73 -5.55 6.17
N ALA A 53 -1.96 -4.67 5.18
CA ALA A 53 -3.03 -3.68 5.23
C ALA A 53 -4.42 -4.34 5.31
N ILE A 54 -4.70 -5.29 4.43
CA ILE A 54 -5.97 -6.04 4.43
C ILE A 54 -6.18 -6.71 5.79
N LEU A 55 -5.17 -7.44 6.28
CA LEU A 55 -5.21 -8.12 7.57
C LEU A 55 -5.42 -7.15 8.74
N SER A 56 -4.80 -5.98 8.72
CA SER A 56 -4.99 -4.97 9.77
C SER A 56 -6.43 -4.40 9.79
N ILE A 57 -7.08 -4.29 8.63
CA ILE A 57 -8.47 -3.83 8.52
C ILE A 57 -9.46 -4.85 9.12
N PHE A 58 -9.11 -6.14 9.18
CA PHE A 58 -9.96 -7.13 9.84
C PHE A 58 -10.22 -6.82 11.31
N THR A 59 -9.39 -6.01 11.98
CA THR A 59 -9.70 -5.52 13.34
C THR A 59 -11.05 -4.80 13.40
N PHE A 60 -11.42 -4.07 12.35
CA PHE A 60 -12.74 -3.42 12.24
C PHE A 60 -13.89 -4.43 12.21
N GLY A 61 -13.64 -5.65 11.74
CA GLY A 61 -14.60 -6.76 11.82
C GLY A 61 -15.03 -7.06 13.25
N ALA A 62 -14.13 -6.92 14.23
CA ALA A 62 -14.48 -7.06 15.65
C ALA A 62 -15.48 -5.97 16.10
N PHE A 63 -15.30 -4.72 15.65
CA PHE A 63 -16.24 -3.64 15.95
C PHE A 63 -17.62 -3.88 15.33
N ALA A 64 -17.67 -4.44 14.12
CA ALA A 64 -18.92 -4.81 13.45
C ALA A 64 -19.69 -5.91 14.20
N THR A 65 -19.05 -6.68 15.10
CA THR A 65 -19.74 -7.70 15.91
C THR A 65 -20.52 -7.15 17.11
N ILE A 66 -20.25 -5.91 17.53
CA ILE A 66 -20.86 -5.28 18.72
C ILE A 66 -21.99 -4.32 18.34
N GLY A 67 -21.99 -3.79 17.11
CA GLY A 67 -23.07 -2.91 16.66
C GLY A 67 -24.36 -3.68 16.34
N PRO A 68 -25.56 -3.08 16.56
CA PRO A 68 -26.76 -3.50 15.84
C PRO A 68 -26.42 -3.57 14.37
N GLN A 69 -26.76 -4.65 13.67
CA GLN A 69 -26.53 -4.74 12.22
C GLN A 69 -27.27 -3.56 11.55
N GLY A 70 -26.53 -2.48 11.22
CA GLY A 70 -27.11 -1.24 10.67
C GLY A 70 -27.05 0.03 11.55
N ALA A 71 -26.45 0.01 12.75
CA ALA A 71 -26.27 1.22 13.58
C ALA A 71 -24.80 1.68 13.61
N ILE A 72 -24.23 1.94 12.44
CA ILE A 72 -23.18 2.96 12.37
C ILE A 72 -23.91 4.29 12.59
N PRO A 73 -23.59 5.09 13.63
CA PRO A 73 -24.26 6.36 13.86
C PRO A 73 -24.17 7.24 12.61
N GLY A 74 -25.31 7.44 11.92
CA GLY A 74 -25.39 8.22 10.68
C GLY A 74 -25.58 7.43 9.38
N ILE A 75 -25.53 6.08 9.40
CA ILE A 75 -25.84 5.24 8.23
C ILE A 75 -27.13 4.48 8.55
N MET A 76 -28.29 5.06 8.23
CA MET A 76 -29.55 4.33 8.25
C MET A 76 -29.50 3.21 7.20
N GLY A 77 -29.44 1.96 7.63
CA GLY A 77 -29.55 0.80 6.75
C GLY A 77 -30.93 0.72 6.12
N SER A 78 -31.03 0.98 4.82
CA SER A 78 -32.26 0.89 4.02
C SER A 78 -32.62 -0.53 3.59
N THR A 79 -31.99 -1.57 4.16
CA THR A 79 -32.01 -2.94 3.61
C THR A 79 -32.89 -3.92 4.36
N GLY A 80 -33.59 -3.53 5.43
CA GLY A 80 -34.49 -4.44 6.16
C GLY A 80 -33.79 -5.66 6.79
N LEU A 81 -32.46 -5.65 6.86
CA LEU A 81 -31.68 -6.61 7.63
C LEU A 81 -31.90 -6.29 9.11
N SER A 82 -32.29 -7.31 9.86
CA SER A 82 -32.65 -7.25 11.28
C SER A 82 -31.71 -6.35 12.07
N SER A 83 -32.27 -5.40 12.83
CA SER A 83 -31.52 -4.59 13.81
C SER A 83 -31.08 -5.39 15.04
N ALA A 84 -31.24 -6.73 15.03
CA ALA A 84 -30.82 -7.58 16.11
C ALA A 84 -29.28 -7.61 16.21
N PRO A 85 -28.73 -7.63 17.44
CA PRO A 85 -27.31 -7.91 17.64
C PRO A 85 -26.95 -9.25 17.00
N MET A 86 -25.68 -9.38 16.58
CA MET A 86 -25.18 -10.65 16.07
C MET A 86 -25.31 -11.73 17.14
N ASP A 87 -25.69 -12.95 16.72
CA ASP A 87 -25.79 -14.11 17.60
C ASP A 87 -24.49 -14.32 18.39
N ASP A 88 -24.62 -14.61 19.70
CA ASP A 88 -23.50 -14.66 20.64
C ASP A 88 -22.47 -15.73 20.22
N ASP A 89 -22.95 -16.89 19.76
CA ASP A 89 -22.11 -17.99 19.26
C ASP A 89 -21.24 -17.55 18.06
N VAL A 90 -21.80 -16.71 17.17
CA VAL A 90 -21.09 -16.20 16.00
C VAL A 90 -20.12 -15.09 16.42
N ARG A 91 -20.52 -14.23 17.37
CA ARG A 91 -19.68 -13.15 17.91
C ARG A 91 -18.43 -13.71 18.59
N ASP A 92 -18.61 -14.75 19.39
CA ASP A 92 -17.54 -15.38 20.17
C ASP A 92 -16.47 -16.06 19.29
N VAL A 93 -16.80 -16.38 18.03
CA VAL A 93 -15.84 -16.89 17.04
C VAL A 93 -15.25 -15.76 16.19
N LEU A 94 -16.08 -14.86 15.67
CA LEU A 94 -15.64 -13.82 14.73
C LEU A 94 -14.81 -12.72 15.38
N MET A 95 -15.13 -12.33 16.62
CA MET A 95 -14.39 -11.30 17.33
C MET A 95 -12.92 -11.69 17.57
N PRO A 96 -12.59 -12.84 18.19
CA PRO A 96 -11.19 -13.22 18.39
C PRO A 96 -10.48 -13.50 17.06
N LEU A 97 -11.16 -14.06 16.05
CA LEU A 97 -10.58 -14.28 14.72
C LEU A 97 -10.19 -12.94 14.06
N SER A 98 -11.07 -11.93 14.15
CA SER A 98 -10.82 -10.58 13.61
C SER A 98 -9.59 -9.94 14.24
N PHE A 99 -9.44 -10.05 15.57
CA PHE A 99 -8.25 -9.56 16.25
C PHE A 99 -7.00 -10.36 15.91
N ALA A 100 -7.07 -11.69 15.82
CA ALA A 100 -5.94 -12.52 15.44
C ALA A 100 -5.40 -12.13 14.06
N MET A 101 -6.29 -11.93 13.08
CA MET A 101 -5.92 -11.46 11.75
C MET A 101 -5.31 -10.05 11.79
N GLY A 102 -5.89 -9.16 12.60
CA GLY A 102 -5.34 -7.84 12.89
C GLY A 102 -3.91 -7.86 13.41
N ILE A 103 -3.65 -8.70 14.42
CA ILE A 103 -2.33 -8.90 15.04
C ILE A 103 -1.32 -9.40 14.00
N VAL A 104 -1.71 -10.36 13.14
CA VAL A 104 -0.85 -10.83 12.04
C VAL A 104 -0.52 -9.66 11.09
N GLY A 105 -1.51 -8.87 10.69
CA GLY A 105 -1.31 -7.69 9.83
C GLY A 105 -0.34 -6.67 10.43
N LEU A 106 -0.54 -6.29 11.69
CA LEU A 106 0.35 -5.37 12.41
C LEU A 106 1.76 -5.93 12.59
N THR A 107 1.89 -7.23 12.87
CA THR A 107 3.19 -7.91 12.98
C THR A 107 3.92 -7.89 11.65
N LEU A 108 3.22 -8.12 10.53
CA LEU A 108 3.82 -8.02 9.20
C LEU A 108 4.30 -6.61 8.89
N PHE A 109 3.55 -5.56 9.26
CA PHE A 109 4.02 -4.18 9.14
C PHE A 109 5.29 -3.94 9.94
N PHE A 110 5.32 -4.36 11.21
CA PHE A 110 6.51 -4.23 12.05
C PHE A 110 7.72 -4.96 11.46
N LEU A 111 7.55 -6.21 11.01
CA LEU A 111 8.63 -6.98 10.40
C LEU A 111 9.11 -6.36 9.08
N ALA A 112 8.19 -5.85 8.26
CA ALA A 112 8.52 -5.15 7.01
C ALA A 112 9.29 -3.85 7.30
N TRP A 113 8.98 -3.15 8.39
CA TRP A 113 9.73 -1.97 8.84
C TRP A 113 11.14 -2.32 9.30
N VAL A 114 11.29 -3.34 10.15
CA VAL A 114 12.60 -3.80 10.63
C VAL A 114 13.48 -4.25 9.46
N ARG A 115 12.93 -5.04 8.53
CA ARG A 115 13.69 -5.56 7.37
C ARG A 115 13.91 -4.51 6.28
N GLY A 116 12.99 -3.56 6.12
CA GLY A 116 12.99 -2.55 5.06
C GLY A 116 13.75 -1.26 5.40
N GLY A 117 14.67 -1.30 6.37
CA GLY A 117 15.52 -0.16 6.73
C GLY A 117 14.80 0.96 7.48
N ARG A 118 13.73 0.63 8.24
CA ARG A 118 12.98 1.59 9.08
C ARG A 118 12.36 2.76 8.31
N SER A 119 11.96 2.54 7.06
CA SER A 119 11.30 3.56 6.24
C SER A 119 9.89 3.89 6.75
N ARG A 120 9.48 5.15 6.60
CA ARG A 120 8.14 5.62 7.01
C ARG A 120 7.09 5.09 6.04
N ASP A 121 6.10 4.36 6.56
CA ASP A 121 5.00 3.75 5.80
C ASP A 121 3.66 4.30 6.29
N HIS A 122 2.98 5.07 5.44
CA HIS A 122 1.70 5.68 5.79
C HIS A 122 0.57 4.65 5.93
N MET A 123 0.63 3.52 5.21
CA MET A 123 -0.38 2.47 5.34
C MET A 123 -0.30 1.80 6.71
N ALA A 124 0.91 1.54 7.20
CA ALA A 124 1.14 1.00 8.53
C ALA A 124 0.61 1.95 9.61
N ILE A 125 0.85 3.26 9.47
CA ILE A 125 0.33 4.29 10.38
C ILE A 125 -1.20 4.29 10.40
N ILE A 126 -1.85 4.36 9.23
CA ILE A 126 -3.31 4.36 9.13
C ILE A 126 -3.90 3.07 9.71
N GLY A 127 -3.36 1.91 9.33
CA GLY A 127 -3.81 0.61 9.83
C GLY A 127 -3.65 0.50 11.36
N SER A 128 -2.56 1.02 11.91
CA SER A 128 -2.34 1.05 13.37
C SER A 128 -3.32 1.97 14.08
N VAL A 129 -3.65 3.13 13.52
CA VAL A 129 -4.65 4.03 14.09
C VAL A 129 -6.04 3.37 14.08
N ILE A 130 -6.43 2.71 12.99
CA ILE A 130 -7.70 1.97 12.91
C ILE A 130 -7.75 0.86 13.96
N ALA A 131 -6.69 0.06 14.06
CA ALA A 131 -6.60 -1.02 15.05
C ALA A 131 -6.63 -0.49 16.50
N LEU A 132 -5.98 0.64 16.77
CA LEU A 132 -5.98 1.29 18.07
C LEU A 132 -7.37 1.79 18.46
N LEU A 133 -8.04 2.53 17.56
CA LEU A 133 -9.40 3.03 17.81
C LEU A 133 -10.40 1.89 17.99
N THR A 134 -10.27 0.84 17.16
CA THR A 134 -11.11 -0.35 17.27
C THR A 134 -10.89 -1.03 18.62
N GLY A 135 -9.64 -1.36 18.97
CA GLY A 135 -9.32 -2.00 20.24
C GLY A 135 -9.79 -1.19 21.44
N ALA A 136 -9.61 0.15 21.43
CA ALA A 136 -10.09 1.02 22.50
C ALA A 136 -11.62 1.01 22.61
N GLY A 137 -12.35 1.00 21.50
CA GLY A 137 -13.81 0.86 21.48
C GLY A 137 -14.27 -0.47 22.08
N ILE A 138 -13.60 -1.57 21.72
CA ILE A 138 -13.90 -2.90 22.27
C ILE A 138 -13.59 -2.96 23.78
N LEU A 139 -12.46 -2.40 24.24
CA LEU A 139 -12.15 -2.35 25.66
C LEU A 139 -13.16 -1.51 26.44
N ASN A 140 -13.60 -0.38 25.89
CA ASN A 140 -14.65 0.43 26.50
C ASN A 140 -15.94 -0.40 26.68
N TRP A 141 -16.31 -1.20 25.68
CA TRP A 141 -17.45 -2.13 25.78
C TRP A 141 -17.27 -3.19 26.89
N TYR A 142 -16.08 -3.78 27.02
CA TYR A 142 -15.77 -4.67 28.15
C TYR A 142 -15.90 -3.97 29.52
N PHE A 143 -15.40 -2.74 29.64
CA PHE A 143 -15.47 -1.98 30.90
C PHE A 143 -16.88 -1.47 31.24
N SER A 144 -17.77 -1.35 30.25
CA SER A 144 -19.19 -1.07 30.48
C SER A 144 -19.96 -2.26 31.09
N GLY A 145 -19.32 -3.44 31.19
CA GLY A 145 -19.95 -4.65 31.73
C GLY A 145 -20.79 -5.44 30.72
N GLU A 146 -20.78 -5.01 29.45
CA GLU A 146 -21.49 -5.70 28.35
C GLU A 146 -20.64 -6.79 27.69
N GLY A 147 -19.32 -6.78 27.94
CA GLY A 147 -18.38 -7.66 27.26
C GLY A 147 -18.14 -9.00 27.95
N GLU A 148 -18.33 -10.08 27.19
CA GLU A 148 -18.03 -11.44 27.59
C GLU A 148 -16.83 -12.01 26.80
N GLY A 149 -16.10 -12.96 27.39
CA GLY A 149 -14.99 -13.66 26.74
C GLY A 149 -13.59 -13.12 27.05
N LEU A 150 -12.85 -13.86 27.89
CA LEU A 150 -11.47 -13.55 28.27
C LEU A 150 -10.52 -13.50 27.06
N LEU A 151 -10.70 -14.39 26.08
CA LEU A 151 -9.82 -14.47 24.91
C LEU A 151 -9.89 -13.18 24.07
N SER A 152 -11.09 -12.72 23.76
CA SER A 152 -11.32 -11.49 23.00
C SER A 152 -10.80 -10.26 23.73
N PHE A 153 -10.96 -10.18 25.05
CA PHE A 153 -10.35 -9.12 25.87
C PHE A 153 -8.82 -9.11 25.77
N VAL A 154 -8.17 -10.27 25.91
CA VAL A 154 -6.71 -10.41 25.82
C VAL A 154 -6.22 -10.03 24.42
N LEU A 155 -6.92 -10.47 23.37
CA LEU A 155 -6.58 -10.14 21.98
C LEU A 155 -6.78 -8.65 21.66
N ALA A 156 -7.79 -8.01 22.23
CA ALA A 156 -8.00 -6.56 22.11
C ALA A 156 -6.84 -5.79 22.75
N CYS A 157 -6.44 -6.16 23.97
CA CYS A 157 -5.29 -5.57 24.67
C CYS A 157 -4.01 -5.74 23.85
N LEU A 158 -3.74 -6.95 23.36
CA LEU A 158 -2.56 -7.24 22.54
C LEU A 158 -2.56 -6.41 21.24
N THR A 159 -3.71 -6.28 20.60
CA THR A 159 -3.87 -5.46 19.39
C THR A 159 -3.54 -4.00 19.65
N ILE A 160 -4.02 -3.43 20.76
CA ILE A 160 -3.71 -2.04 21.15
C ILE A 160 -2.21 -1.85 21.37
N VAL A 161 -1.59 -2.73 22.17
CA VAL A 161 -0.15 -2.65 22.46
C VAL A 161 0.65 -2.72 21.16
N LEU A 162 0.33 -3.67 20.28
CA LEU A 162 1.02 -3.83 19.01
C LEU A 162 0.78 -2.64 18.06
N ALA A 163 -0.44 -2.11 18.01
CA ALA A 163 -0.77 -0.92 17.21
C ALA A 163 0.03 0.30 17.67
N ILE A 164 0.16 0.51 18.99
CA ILE A 164 1.00 1.58 19.55
C ILE A 164 2.47 1.39 19.13
N VAL A 165 3.00 0.16 19.26
CA VAL A 165 4.38 -0.15 18.87
C VAL A 165 4.61 0.14 17.38
N VAL A 166 3.74 -0.32 16.49
CA VAL A 166 3.84 -0.07 15.04
C VAL A 166 3.73 1.42 14.75
N LEU A 167 2.74 2.10 15.35
CA LEU A 167 2.53 3.53 15.16
C LEU A 167 3.75 4.34 15.57
N ILE A 168 4.31 4.11 16.77
CA ILE A 168 5.51 4.80 17.24
C ILE A 168 6.72 4.45 16.36
N SER A 169 6.88 3.18 15.98
CA SER A 169 7.99 2.74 15.11
C SER A 169 8.01 3.47 13.78
N HIS A 170 6.85 3.61 13.13
CA HIS A 170 6.73 4.29 11.84
C HIS A 170 6.62 5.82 11.94
N ALA A 171 6.06 6.36 13.03
CA ALA A 171 5.87 7.80 13.17
C ALA A 171 7.10 8.51 13.74
N VAL A 172 7.80 7.89 14.69
CA VAL A 172 8.89 8.50 15.47
C VAL A 172 10.25 7.93 15.09
N PHE A 173 10.37 6.60 14.98
CA PHE A 173 11.67 5.94 14.75
C PHE A 173 12.03 5.75 13.28
N SER A 174 11.18 6.21 12.36
CA SER A 174 11.50 6.19 10.94
C SER A 174 12.45 7.32 10.56
N GLN A 175 13.73 6.97 10.45
CA GLN A 175 14.80 7.87 10.01
C GLN A 175 15.06 7.79 8.49
N GLY A 176 14.48 6.81 7.81
CA GLY A 176 14.67 6.61 6.37
C GLY A 176 13.77 7.50 5.50
N PRO A 177 14.15 7.75 4.24
CA PRO A 177 13.27 8.42 3.28
C PRO A 177 11.95 7.66 3.15
N PRO A 178 10.84 8.34 2.77
CA PRO A 178 9.55 7.69 2.53
C PRO A 178 9.71 6.41 1.70
N VAL A 179 8.93 5.37 2.02
CA VAL A 179 8.96 4.07 1.33
C VAL A 179 8.93 4.20 -0.20
N GLU A 180 8.20 5.18 -0.72
CA GLU A 180 8.12 5.47 -2.16
C GLU A 180 9.48 5.85 -2.74
N ILE A 181 10.25 6.71 -2.06
CA ILE A 181 11.60 7.13 -2.49
C ILE A 181 12.57 5.95 -2.39
N ALA A 182 12.51 5.18 -1.29
CA ALA A 182 13.34 3.98 -1.15
C ALA A 182 13.08 2.96 -2.28
N ARG A 183 11.82 2.80 -2.70
CA ARG A 183 11.44 1.95 -3.85
C ARG A 183 12.05 2.46 -5.15
N HIS A 184 12.02 3.77 -5.39
CA HIS A 184 12.62 4.35 -6.59
C HIS A 184 14.13 4.14 -6.63
N HIS A 185 14.84 4.33 -5.50
CA HIS A 185 16.26 4.00 -5.43
C HIS A 185 16.53 2.51 -5.68
N GLN A 186 15.69 1.62 -5.16
CA GLN A 186 15.84 0.18 -5.40
C GLN A 186 15.66 -0.17 -6.88
N VAL A 187 14.66 0.40 -7.55
CA VAL A 187 14.43 0.24 -9.00
C VAL A 187 15.63 0.79 -9.78
N ALA A 188 16.11 1.98 -9.43
CA ALA A 188 17.27 2.57 -10.09
C ALA A 188 18.54 1.73 -9.95
N ASN A 189 18.84 1.26 -8.74
CA ASN A 189 19.99 0.40 -8.49
C ASN A 189 19.87 -0.93 -9.24
N THR A 190 18.66 -1.49 -9.33
CA THR A 190 18.41 -2.72 -10.08
C THR A 190 18.67 -2.49 -11.57
N LEU A 191 18.09 -1.46 -12.15
CA LEU A 191 18.22 -1.15 -13.57
C LEU A 191 19.66 -0.83 -13.97
N ARG A 192 20.41 -0.13 -13.12
CA ARG A 192 21.83 0.19 -13.34
C ARG A 192 22.77 -0.99 -13.13
N ALA A 193 22.32 -2.02 -12.43
CA ALA A 193 23.09 -3.25 -12.20
C ALA A 193 22.87 -4.29 -13.32
N LEU A 194 21.99 -4.03 -14.28
CA LEU A 194 21.76 -4.92 -15.42
C LEU A 194 22.99 -4.96 -16.35
N PRO A 195 23.20 -6.05 -17.11
CA PRO A 195 24.15 -6.09 -18.23
C PRO A 195 23.91 -4.95 -19.24
N GLU A 196 24.97 -4.48 -19.92
CA GLU A 196 24.90 -3.32 -20.83
C GLU A 196 23.92 -3.50 -21.99
N ASP A 197 23.77 -4.72 -22.49
CA ASP A 197 22.80 -5.08 -23.53
C ASP A 197 21.36 -4.97 -23.03
N GLU A 198 21.10 -5.42 -21.80
CA GLU A 198 19.80 -5.26 -21.15
C GLU A 198 19.49 -3.81 -20.80
N GLN A 199 20.50 -3.03 -20.38
CA GLN A 199 20.35 -1.60 -20.14
C GLN A 199 20.00 -0.84 -21.44
N SER A 200 20.65 -1.17 -22.55
CA SER A 200 20.35 -0.59 -23.86
C SER A 200 18.91 -0.91 -24.28
N ARG A 201 18.51 -2.17 -24.14
CA ARG A 201 17.12 -2.60 -24.39
C ARG A 201 16.12 -1.89 -23.49
N ALA A 202 16.44 -1.69 -22.22
CA ALA A 202 15.61 -0.96 -21.27
C ALA A 202 15.44 0.52 -21.67
N LEU A 203 16.49 1.17 -22.15
CA LEU A 203 16.43 2.55 -22.67
C LEU A 203 15.55 2.63 -23.93
N ASP A 204 15.64 1.66 -24.84
CA ASP A 204 14.77 1.60 -26.03
C ASP A 204 13.30 1.44 -25.65
N VAL A 205 13.00 0.53 -24.71
CA VAL A 205 11.62 0.33 -24.21
C VAL A 205 11.10 1.60 -23.53
N ARG A 206 11.95 2.30 -22.75
CA ARG A 206 11.61 3.60 -22.15
C ARG A 206 11.30 4.63 -23.24
N ALA A 207 12.13 4.72 -24.28
CA ALA A 207 11.91 5.66 -25.38
C ALA A 207 10.60 5.39 -26.11
N GLN A 208 10.29 4.12 -26.39
CA GLN A 208 9.01 3.71 -27.00
C GLN A 208 7.81 4.04 -26.11
N ALA A 209 7.88 3.78 -24.80
CA ALA A 209 6.80 4.10 -23.88
C ALA A 209 6.55 5.61 -23.77
N LEU A 210 7.62 6.41 -23.68
CA LEU A 210 7.52 7.88 -23.66
C LEU A 210 6.97 8.43 -24.99
N GLN A 211 7.38 7.83 -26.11
CA GLN A 211 6.86 8.17 -27.43
C GLN A 211 5.34 7.95 -27.51
N VAL A 212 4.84 6.80 -27.03
CA VAL A 212 3.40 6.53 -26.95
C VAL A 212 2.69 7.56 -26.08
N LEU A 213 3.27 7.93 -24.92
CA LEU A 213 2.67 8.97 -24.07
C LEU A 213 2.63 10.33 -24.76
N ARG A 214 3.66 10.69 -25.54
CA ARG A 214 3.69 11.94 -26.29
C ARG A 214 2.64 11.95 -27.40
N ASP A 215 2.59 10.89 -28.21
CA ASP A 215 1.68 10.82 -29.36
C ASP A 215 0.21 10.83 -28.93
N ARG A 216 -0.09 10.31 -27.74
CA ARG A 216 -1.41 10.43 -27.09
C ARG A 216 -1.64 11.79 -26.43
N GLY A 217 -0.70 12.72 -26.58
CA GLY A 217 -0.74 14.05 -26.02
C GLY A 217 -0.68 14.06 -24.50
N PHE A 218 -0.15 13.04 -23.82
CA PHE A 218 -0.09 13.02 -22.36
C PHE A 218 1.15 13.72 -21.78
N ILE A 219 2.23 13.75 -22.55
CA ILE A 219 3.42 14.54 -22.26
C ILE A 219 3.76 15.40 -23.48
N ASP A 220 4.43 16.53 -23.27
CA ASP A 220 4.95 17.35 -24.36
C ASP A 220 6.34 16.87 -24.81
N GLN A 221 6.80 17.38 -25.96
CA GLN A 221 8.11 17.04 -26.53
C GLN A 221 9.26 17.42 -25.58
N THR A 222 9.12 18.53 -24.85
CA THR A 222 10.13 18.98 -23.87
C THR A 222 10.26 18.02 -22.70
N THR A 223 9.13 17.50 -22.20
CA THR A 223 9.10 16.51 -21.13
C THR A 223 9.67 15.20 -21.63
N GLN A 224 9.34 14.76 -22.85
CA GLN A 224 9.93 13.56 -23.45
C GLN A 224 11.45 13.70 -23.57
N ALA A 225 11.96 14.80 -24.14
CA ALA A 225 13.40 15.01 -24.32
C ALA A 225 14.14 14.98 -22.98
N ARG A 226 13.67 15.75 -21.99
CA ARG A 226 14.22 15.70 -20.64
C ARG A 226 14.14 14.28 -20.04
N ALA A 227 13.03 13.58 -20.29
CA ALA A 227 12.80 12.22 -19.81
C ALA A 227 13.60 11.17 -20.58
N LEU A 228 14.32 11.52 -21.64
CA LEU A 228 15.27 10.64 -22.33
C LEU A 228 16.69 10.90 -21.82
N ASP A 229 17.00 12.14 -21.45
CA ASP A 229 18.31 12.52 -20.92
C ASP A 229 18.60 11.98 -19.50
N LEU A 230 17.55 11.62 -18.74
CA LEU A 230 17.74 11.08 -17.39
C LEU A 230 18.41 9.70 -17.39
N PRO A 231 19.28 9.39 -16.41
CA PRO A 231 19.78 8.02 -16.24
C PRO A 231 18.64 7.03 -16.05
N LEU A 232 18.89 5.76 -16.39
CA LEU A 232 17.94 4.69 -16.14
C LEU A 232 17.69 4.58 -14.63
N GLY A 233 16.41 4.59 -14.24
CA GLY A 233 15.96 4.57 -12.86
C GLY A 233 15.60 5.91 -12.24
N ASP A 234 15.79 7.03 -12.95
CA ASP A 234 15.57 8.38 -12.41
C ASP A 234 14.30 9.06 -12.91
N LEU A 235 13.42 8.39 -13.68
CA LEU A 235 12.17 9.02 -14.16
C LEU A 235 11.26 9.50 -13.02
N TRP A 236 11.40 8.95 -11.82
CA TRP A 236 10.66 9.38 -10.64
C TRP A 236 11.04 10.81 -10.18
N THR A 237 12.23 11.29 -10.50
CA THR A 237 12.67 12.66 -10.18
C THR A 237 11.88 13.71 -10.97
N MET A 238 11.25 13.29 -12.09
CA MET A 238 10.37 14.15 -12.89
C MET A 238 9.00 14.40 -12.26
N ARG A 239 8.75 13.95 -11.02
CA ARG A 239 7.46 14.06 -10.35
C ARG A 239 7.06 15.53 -10.15
N ARG A 240 6.32 16.03 -11.14
CA ARG A 240 5.51 17.26 -11.21
C ARG A 240 5.97 18.41 -10.31
N THR A 241 6.69 19.32 -10.95
CA THR A 241 6.71 20.79 -10.73
C THR A 241 5.31 21.43 -10.92
N ARG A 242 4.22 20.70 -10.63
CA ARG A 242 2.82 21.06 -10.92
C ARG A 242 1.97 21.08 -9.65
N ARG A 243 2.53 21.60 -8.55
CA ARG A 243 1.77 22.28 -7.50
C ARG A 243 2.38 23.66 -7.34
N GLY A 244 1.90 24.60 -8.15
CA GLY A 244 2.07 26.02 -7.88
C GLY A 244 1.44 26.36 -6.54
N LYS A 245 2.26 26.36 -5.48
CA LYS A 245 2.21 27.16 -4.26
C LYS A 245 3.27 26.60 -3.31
N ILE A 246 4.52 26.96 -3.58
CA ILE A 246 5.47 27.19 -2.51
C ILE A 246 4.90 28.42 -1.78
N ARG A 247 4.26 28.23 -0.63
CA ARG A 247 4.09 29.34 0.30
C ARG A 247 5.48 29.60 0.86
N ALA A 248 6.02 30.77 0.53
CA ALA A 248 7.05 31.42 1.34
C ALA A 248 6.50 31.66 2.75
#